data_AF-A0A507D7Y0-F1
#
_entry.id   AF-A0A507D7Y0-F1
#
_cell.length_a   1.000
_cell.length_b   1.000
_cell.length_c   1.000
_cell.angle_alpha   90.00
_cell.angle_beta   90.00
_cell.angle_gamma   90.00
#
_symmetry.space_group_name_H-M   'P 1'
#
loop_
_entity.id
_entity.type
_entity.pdbx_description
1 polymer ?
#
loop_
_entity_poly.entity_id
_entity_poly.type
_entity_poly.pdbx_seq_one_letter_code
_entity_poly.pdbx_strand_id
1 'polypeptide(L)'
;MDKPVYQDTSLNILHNTTDEKIPKNIEEAKSLPTWQKWKEAIQSEYKSLKDRNVFSEIMELPKGRHMIGNRIILTIKQEPAKRYKARLVAQGFGQRYGIDYQATYAPVLDCRTYRYLIGISTFMNWETHAMDIQTAYLYGELSEEIFMKVPEGLKTPTQMENPCIKLQKSIYGLKQSGRQWFAKYSEVLKGNGFTNTQECPSVFFKLTENGPVITPIYVDDTNVMGPAQAVANVKKGLASHFQMKDFGKVSQCVGIEVDHLPNGTFIHQSRLISKILRTMNLMNTKTRQSPLQVRSTSIDTDLYAPIRDGEAWV
;
A
#
# COMPACT_ATOMS: atom_id res chain seq x y z
N MET A 1 -6.29 -0.73 -33.50
CA MET A 1 -6.13 -1.95 -32.69
C MET A 1 -6.02 -1.52 -31.26
N ASP A 2 -7.14 -1.63 -30.54
CA ASP A 2 -7.22 -1.28 -29.13
C ASP A 2 -6.38 -2.26 -28.31
N LYS A 3 -5.39 -1.73 -27.58
CA LYS A 3 -4.73 -2.52 -26.55
C LYS A 3 -5.79 -2.91 -25.53
N PRO A 4 -5.90 -4.19 -25.14
CA PRO A 4 -6.78 -4.54 -24.04
C PRO A 4 -6.25 -3.81 -22.81
N VAL A 5 -7.03 -2.84 -22.35
CA VAL A 5 -6.89 -2.31 -21.00
C VAL A 5 -7.16 -3.51 -20.11
N TYR A 6 -6.11 -4.09 -19.52
CA TYR A 6 -6.27 -4.95 -18.35
C TYR A 6 -6.91 -4.07 -17.28
N GLN A 7 -8.24 -4.00 -17.30
CA GLN A 7 -8.99 -3.57 -16.14
C GLN A 7 -8.63 -4.57 -15.06
N ASP A 8 -8.13 -4.04 -13.95
CA ASP A 8 -7.67 -4.74 -12.77
C ASP A 8 -8.85 -5.40 -12.01
N THR A 9 -9.64 -6.20 -12.72
CA THR A 9 -10.84 -6.89 -12.24
C THR A 9 -10.49 -8.04 -11.31
N SER A 10 -9.30 -8.64 -11.46
CA SER A 10 -8.80 -9.70 -10.59
C SER A 10 -8.53 -9.25 -9.15
N LEU A 11 -8.13 -7.99 -8.91
CA LEU A 11 -7.88 -7.49 -7.55
C LEU A 11 -9.17 -7.09 -6.82
N ASN A 12 -10.18 -6.58 -7.53
CA ASN A 12 -11.46 -6.18 -6.89
C ASN A 12 -12.25 -7.36 -6.34
N ILE A 13 -12.13 -8.53 -6.96
CA ILE A 13 -12.82 -9.76 -6.55
C ILE A 13 -12.24 -10.32 -5.23
N LEU A 14 -11.02 -9.93 -4.86
CA LEU A 14 -10.32 -10.44 -3.68
C LEU A 14 -10.65 -9.67 -2.38
N HIS A 15 -11.39 -8.56 -2.38
CA HIS A 15 -11.45 -7.71 -1.17
C HIS A 15 -12.53 -8.02 -0.13
N ASN A 16 -13.52 -8.88 -0.41
CA ASN A 16 -14.61 -9.15 0.54
C ASN A 16 -14.76 -10.64 0.87
N THR A 17 -14.22 -11.05 2.02
CA THR A 17 -14.45 -12.38 2.62
C THR A 17 -15.26 -12.29 3.91
N THR A 18 -15.95 -11.17 4.17
CA THR A 18 -16.79 -11.00 5.36
C THR A 18 -18.26 -11.23 5.01
N ASP A 19 -18.98 -12.05 5.79
CA ASP A 19 -20.44 -12.17 5.68
C ASP A 19 -21.20 -10.95 6.24
N GLU A 20 -20.49 -10.04 6.93
CA GLU A 20 -21.09 -8.80 7.42
C GLU A 20 -21.17 -7.73 6.32
N LYS A 21 -22.34 -7.09 6.22
CA LYS A 21 -22.58 -5.96 5.32
C LYS A 21 -21.67 -4.79 5.65
N ILE A 22 -20.85 -4.38 4.69
CA ILE A 22 -20.05 -3.16 4.78
C ILE A 22 -20.91 -1.99 4.23
N PRO A 23 -21.20 -0.97 5.05
CA PRO A 23 -21.97 0.20 4.61
C PRO A 23 -21.20 1.00 3.55
N LYS A 24 -21.93 1.54 2.57
CA LYS A 24 -21.36 2.32 1.47
C LYS A 24 -21.07 3.77 1.84
N ASN A 25 -21.75 4.29 2.85
CA ASN A 25 -21.62 5.67 3.33
C ASN A 25 -21.97 5.75 4.83
N ILE A 26 -21.79 6.94 5.42
CA ILE A 26 -22.02 7.16 6.85
C ILE A 26 -23.51 7.00 7.21
N GLU A 27 -24.43 7.47 6.36
CA GLU A 27 -25.88 7.35 6.60
C GLU A 27 -26.33 5.88 6.68
N GLU A 28 -25.84 5.04 5.78
CA GLU A 28 -26.08 3.60 5.86
C GLU A 28 -25.45 3.01 7.13
N ALA A 29 -24.23 3.42 7.48
CA ALA A 29 -23.56 2.94 8.68
C ALA A 29 -24.34 3.26 9.97
N LYS A 30 -25.00 4.43 10.05
CA LYS A 30 -25.86 4.83 11.19
C LYS A 30 -27.07 3.92 11.37
N SER A 31 -27.58 3.35 10.28
CA SER A 31 -28.74 2.44 10.30
C SER A 31 -28.40 1.00 10.73
N LEU A 32 -27.12 0.66 10.80
CA LEU A 32 -26.67 -0.69 11.13
C LEU A 32 -26.51 -0.88 12.65
N PRO A 33 -26.78 -2.09 13.19
CA PRO A 33 -26.50 -2.42 14.59
C PRO A 33 -25.02 -2.23 14.98
N THR A 34 -24.12 -2.27 14.00
CA THR A 34 -22.67 -2.08 14.20
C THR A 34 -22.24 -0.61 14.14
N TRP A 35 -23.17 0.34 14.13
CA TRP A 35 -22.91 1.78 14.07
C TRP A 35 -21.85 2.25 15.06
N GLN A 36 -21.92 1.81 16.32
CA GLN A 36 -20.96 2.26 17.34
C GLN A 36 -19.50 1.95 16.96
N LYS A 37 -19.25 0.79 16.35
CA LYS A 37 -17.92 0.40 15.87
C LYS A 37 -17.46 1.23 14.66
N TRP A 38 -18.40 1.56 13.76
CA TRP A 38 -18.14 2.46 12.64
C TRP A 38 -17.86 3.89 13.10
N LYS A 39 -18.61 4.38 14.08
CA LYS A 39 -18.44 5.71 14.69
C LYS A 39 -17.05 5.84 15.32
N GLU A 40 -16.61 4.84 16.08
CA GLU A 40 -15.26 4.80 16.65
C GLU A 40 -14.17 4.80 15.57
N ALA A 41 -14.37 4.02 14.49
CA ALA A 41 -13.44 4.00 13.37
C ALA A 41 -13.34 5.37 12.66
N ILE A 42 -14.48 6.05 12.45
CA ILE A 42 -14.55 7.39 11.85
C ILE A 42 -13.89 8.42 12.77
N GLN A 43 -14.13 8.35 14.08
CA GLN A 43 -13.51 9.25 15.06
C GLN A 43 -11.98 9.04 15.12
N SER A 44 -11.51 7.80 15.05
CA SER A 44 -10.07 7.50 15.00
C SER A 44 -9.41 8.04 13.73
N GLU A 45 -10.12 8.02 12.59
CA GLU A 45 -9.64 8.60 11.33
C GLU A 45 -9.53 10.12 11.46
N TYR A 46 -10.58 10.80 11.91
CA TYR A 46 -10.56 12.25 12.12
C TYR A 46 -9.52 12.69 13.14
N LYS A 47 -9.33 11.93 14.21
CA LYS A 47 -8.24 12.17 15.16
C LYS A 47 -6.88 12.09 14.48
N SER A 48 -6.64 11.07 13.65
CA SER A 48 -5.36 10.91 12.93
C SER A 48 -5.08 12.06 11.96
N LEU A 49 -6.12 12.57 11.30
CA LEU A 49 -6.04 13.75 10.41
C LEU A 49 -5.72 15.03 11.21
N LYS A 50 -6.36 15.21 12.37
CA LYS A 50 -6.14 16.36 13.24
C LYS A 50 -4.74 16.35 13.88
N ASP A 51 -4.34 15.23 14.47
CA ASP A 51 -3.06 15.07 15.16
C ASP A 51 -1.87 15.30 14.20
N ARG A 52 -2.08 15.18 12.89
CA ARG A 52 -1.07 15.38 11.83
C ARG A 52 -1.21 16.71 11.08
N ASN A 53 -2.13 17.58 11.47
CA ASN A 53 -2.40 18.87 10.82
C ASN A 53 -2.61 18.72 9.30
N VAL A 54 -3.42 17.74 8.89
CA VAL A 54 -3.57 17.37 7.46
C VAL A 54 -4.26 18.47 6.65
N PHE A 55 -5.12 19.26 7.28
CA PHE A 55 -5.84 20.35 6.62
C PHE A 55 -5.99 21.58 7.51
N SER A 56 -6.23 22.73 6.89
CA SER A 56 -6.48 24.01 7.55
C SER A 56 -7.79 24.02 8.34
N GLU A 57 -8.02 25.08 9.11
CA GLU A 57 -9.37 25.41 9.55
C GLU A 57 -10.32 25.62 8.35
N ILE A 58 -11.63 25.55 8.63
CA ILE A 58 -12.65 25.78 7.61
C ILE A 58 -12.57 27.23 7.14
N MET A 59 -12.57 27.41 5.83
CA MET A 59 -12.44 28.71 5.17
C MET A 59 -13.38 28.81 3.97
N GLU A 60 -13.61 30.03 3.50
CA GLU A 60 -14.30 30.25 2.22
C GLU A 60 -13.37 29.91 1.06
N LEU A 61 -13.93 29.32 0.01
CA LEU A 61 -13.17 29.00 -1.19
C LEU A 61 -12.62 30.29 -1.83
N PRO A 62 -11.30 30.41 -2.02
CA PRO A 62 -10.75 31.59 -2.67
C PRO A 62 -11.27 31.76 -4.10
N LYS A 63 -11.45 33.01 -4.53
CA LYS A 63 -11.96 33.33 -5.87
C LYS A 63 -11.10 32.68 -6.96
N GLY A 64 -11.76 32.05 -7.94
CA GLY A 64 -11.09 31.37 -9.05
C GLY A 64 -10.47 30.01 -8.71
N ARG A 65 -10.59 29.54 -7.47
CA ARG A 65 -10.17 28.17 -7.08
C ARG A 65 -11.31 27.17 -7.27
N HIS A 66 -10.93 25.90 -7.30
CA HIS A 66 -11.83 24.76 -7.40
C HIS A 66 -11.59 23.84 -6.20
N MET A 67 -12.66 23.35 -5.58
CA MET A 67 -12.56 22.36 -4.51
C MET A 67 -12.90 20.96 -5.03
N ILE A 68 -12.14 19.96 -4.63
CA ILE A 68 -12.47 18.56 -4.88
C ILE A 68 -13.41 18.02 -3.80
N GLY A 69 -14.20 16.99 -4.13
CA GLY A 69 -14.99 16.30 -3.11
C GLY A 69 -14.17 15.28 -2.31
N ASN A 70 -14.82 14.64 -1.36
CA ASN A 70 -14.25 13.57 -0.55
C ASN A 70 -15.33 12.52 -0.24
N ARG A 71 -14.90 11.36 0.26
CA ARG A 71 -15.79 10.34 0.80
C ARG A 71 -15.11 9.57 1.93
N ILE A 72 -15.88 9.11 2.91
CA ILE A 72 -15.42 8.12 3.87
C ILE A 72 -15.56 6.72 3.27
N ILE A 73 -14.48 5.95 3.26
CA ILE A 73 -14.48 4.54 2.90
C ILE A 73 -14.43 3.68 4.16
N LEU A 74 -15.40 2.78 4.26
CA LEU A 74 -15.58 1.87 5.38
C LEU A 74 -15.15 0.47 4.95
N THR A 75 -14.32 -0.16 5.77
CA THR A 75 -13.77 -1.50 5.50
C THR A 75 -13.69 -2.30 6.80
N ILE A 76 -13.84 -3.61 6.69
CA ILE A 76 -13.61 -4.55 7.78
C ILE A 76 -12.34 -5.31 7.44
N LYS A 77 -11.30 -5.19 8.29
CA LYS A 77 -10.13 -6.06 8.22
C LYS A 77 -10.38 -7.29 9.09
N GLN A 78 -10.19 -8.47 8.52
CA GLN A 78 -10.08 -9.71 9.27
C GLN A 78 -8.57 -10.00 9.41
N GLU A 79 -8.03 -9.91 10.63
CA GLU A 79 -6.82 -10.62 11.14
C GLU A 79 -6.01 -9.74 12.13
N PRO A 80 -5.61 -10.29 13.30
CA PRO A 80 -6.08 -11.53 13.95
C PRO A 80 -7.48 -11.39 14.56
N ALA A 81 -7.96 -10.16 14.74
CA ALA A 81 -9.32 -9.85 15.19
C ALA A 81 -10.03 -8.96 14.16
N LYS A 82 -11.37 -9.00 14.16
CA LYS A 82 -12.19 -8.15 13.29
C LYS A 82 -12.03 -6.68 13.66
N ARG A 83 -11.53 -5.88 12.73
CA ARG A 83 -11.30 -4.45 12.93
C ARG A 83 -12.07 -3.63 11.91
N TYR A 84 -12.86 -2.70 12.41
CA TYR A 84 -13.56 -1.68 11.61
C TYR A 84 -12.58 -0.56 11.30
N LYS A 85 -12.52 -0.15 10.04
CA LYS A 85 -11.61 0.91 9.57
C LYS A 85 -12.36 1.87 8.67
N ALA A 86 -12.27 3.15 9.01
CA ALA A 86 -12.68 4.25 8.15
C ALA A 86 -11.43 4.88 7.53
N ARG A 87 -11.58 5.47 6.34
CA ARG A 87 -10.57 6.30 5.69
C ARG A 87 -11.24 7.48 5.00
N LEU A 88 -10.74 8.69 5.22
CA LEU A 88 -11.12 9.84 4.41
C LEU A 88 -10.35 9.78 3.09
N VAL A 89 -11.09 9.76 1.99
CA VAL A 89 -10.55 9.63 0.64
C VAL A 89 -10.97 10.83 -0.18
N ALA A 90 -10.00 11.61 -0.66
CA ALA A 90 -10.23 12.65 -1.64
C ALA A 90 -10.76 12.06 -2.95
N GLN A 91 -11.66 12.78 -3.61
CA GLN A 91 -12.09 12.47 -4.97
C GLN A 91 -11.07 13.00 -5.98
N GLY A 92 -9.88 12.40 -6.03
CA GLY A 92 -8.78 12.88 -6.88
C GLY A 92 -9.04 12.81 -8.38
N PHE A 93 -10.11 12.14 -8.83
CA PHE A 93 -10.57 12.27 -10.22
C PHE A 93 -10.99 13.71 -10.57
N GLY A 94 -11.31 14.54 -9.58
CA GLY A 94 -11.58 15.98 -9.75
C GLY A 94 -10.32 16.86 -9.77
N GLN A 95 -9.12 16.30 -9.62
CA GLN A 95 -7.87 17.05 -9.71
C GLN A 95 -7.45 17.30 -11.15
N ARG A 96 -6.93 18.50 -11.41
CA ARG A 96 -6.46 18.98 -12.72
C ARG A 96 -4.94 18.92 -12.82
N TYR A 97 -4.45 18.28 -13.87
CA TYR A 97 -3.01 18.23 -14.17
C TYR A 97 -2.48 19.65 -14.44
N GLY A 98 -1.27 19.94 -13.96
CA GLY A 98 -0.63 21.25 -14.08
C GLY A 98 -1.13 22.32 -13.09
N ILE A 99 -2.20 22.03 -12.34
CA ILE A 99 -2.74 22.93 -11.31
C ILE A 99 -2.68 22.26 -9.93
N ASP A 100 -3.34 21.10 -9.79
CA ASP A 100 -3.49 20.40 -8.51
C ASP A 100 -2.41 19.33 -8.30
N TYR A 101 -1.69 18.96 -9.37
CA TYR A 101 -0.55 18.05 -9.35
C TYR A 101 0.26 18.17 -10.65
N GLN A 102 1.55 17.87 -10.58
CA GLN A 102 2.45 17.81 -11.75
C GLN A 102 3.04 16.41 -11.99
N ALA A 103 3.17 15.60 -10.94
CA ALA A 103 3.71 14.24 -11.04
C ALA A 103 3.04 13.31 -10.03
N THR A 104 2.87 12.04 -10.43
CA THR A 104 2.16 11.03 -9.62
C THR A 104 3.01 9.81 -9.30
N TYR A 105 4.11 9.61 -10.02
CA TYR A 105 4.96 8.43 -9.89
C TYR A 105 5.56 8.34 -8.48
N ALA A 106 5.44 7.15 -7.89
CA ALA A 106 6.04 6.78 -6.63
C ALA A 106 6.71 5.42 -6.79
N PRO A 107 8.00 5.29 -6.47
CA PRO A 107 8.67 4.00 -6.38
C PRO A 107 7.96 3.05 -5.41
N VAL A 108 7.82 1.79 -5.83
CA VAL A 108 7.27 0.71 -5.02
C VAL A 108 8.18 -0.51 -5.18
N LEU A 109 8.41 -1.25 -4.10
CA LEU A 109 9.16 -2.51 -4.14
C LEU A 109 8.47 -3.55 -5.02
N ASP A 110 9.16 -4.09 -6.02
CA ASP A 110 8.62 -5.17 -6.83
C ASP A 110 8.97 -6.55 -6.27
N CYS A 111 8.15 -7.56 -6.60
CA CYS A 111 8.32 -8.92 -6.11
C CYS A 111 9.66 -9.56 -6.49
N ARG A 112 10.26 -9.22 -7.64
CA ARG A 112 11.52 -9.84 -8.08
C ARG A 112 12.66 -9.34 -7.20
N THR A 113 12.74 -8.02 -7.04
CA THR A 113 13.70 -7.39 -6.12
C THR A 113 13.50 -7.91 -4.70
N TYR A 114 12.27 -8.01 -4.22
CA TYR A 114 12.01 -8.53 -2.88
C TYR A 114 12.49 -9.98 -2.68
N ARG A 115 12.24 -10.88 -3.65
CA ARG A 115 12.74 -12.27 -3.59
C ARG A 115 14.27 -12.32 -3.55
N TYR A 116 14.93 -11.47 -4.33
CA TYR A 116 16.39 -11.34 -4.31
C TYR A 116 16.90 -10.87 -2.94
N LEU A 117 16.26 -9.87 -2.35
CA LEU A 117 16.61 -9.37 -1.01
C LEU A 117 16.43 -10.42 0.09
N ILE A 118 15.36 -11.23 0.02
CA ILE A 118 15.19 -12.37 0.93
C ILE A 118 16.32 -13.38 0.74
N GLY A 119 16.68 -13.70 -0.50
CA GLY A 119 17.82 -14.57 -0.79
C GLY A 119 19.13 -14.07 -0.17
N ILE A 120 19.41 -12.77 -0.28
CA ILE A 120 20.56 -12.14 0.41
C ILE A 120 20.45 -12.30 1.93
N SER A 121 19.29 -11.97 2.51
CA SER A 121 19.09 -12.07 3.96
C SER A 121 19.32 -13.49 4.46
N THR A 122 18.83 -14.51 3.74
CA THR A 122 19.02 -15.91 4.10
C THR A 122 20.50 -16.31 3.97
N PHE A 123 21.16 -15.94 2.87
CA PHE A 123 22.57 -16.25 2.63
C PHE A 123 23.50 -15.61 3.68
N MET A 124 23.21 -14.37 4.06
CA MET A 124 23.99 -13.63 5.05
C MET A 124 23.59 -13.91 6.51
N ASN A 125 22.60 -14.78 6.73
CA ASN A 125 22.00 -15.06 8.05
C ASN A 125 21.56 -13.77 8.78
N TRP A 126 20.92 -12.85 8.06
CA TRP A 126 20.39 -11.61 8.60
C TRP A 126 18.99 -11.77 9.19
N GLU A 127 18.69 -10.92 10.16
CA GLU A 127 17.33 -10.71 10.62
C GLU A 127 16.55 -9.91 9.59
N THR A 128 15.32 -10.33 9.28
CA THR A 128 14.37 -9.57 8.45
C THR A 128 13.11 -9.32 9.24
N HIS A 129 12.88 -8.06 9.61
CA HIS A 129 11.70 -7.64 10.34
C HIS A 129 10.73 -6.86 9.44
N ALA A 130 9.44 -7.12 9.58
CA ALA A 130 8.39 -6.36 8.91
C ALA A 130 7.83 -5.27 9.83
N MET A 131 7.65 -4.08 9.28
CA MET A 131 7.01 -2.95 9.94
C MET A 131 6.01 -2.28 9.01
N ASP A 132 4.97 -1.67 9.58
CA ASP A 132 3.94 -0.90 8.87
C ASP A 132 3.91 0.54 9.39
N ILE A 133 3.86 1.49 8.46
CA ILE A 133 3.72 2.90 8.77
C ILE A 133 2.24 3.23 8.88
N GLN A 134 1.80 3.58 10.09
CA GLN A 134 0.42 3.97 10.29
C GLN A 134 0.11 5.29 9.59
N THR A 135 -0.89 5.28 8.71
CA THR A 135 -1.38 6.46 7.97
C THR A 135 -0.30 7.13 7.10
N ALA A 136 0.53 6.32 6.43
CA ALA A 136 1.65 6.74 5.58
C ALA A 136 1.42 8.02 4.76
N TYR A 137 0.33 8.11 4.00
CA TYR A 137 0.05 9.29 3.16
C TYR A 137 -0.08 10.60 3.94
N LEU A 138 -0.51 10.55 5.20
CA LEU A 138 -0.67 11.75 6.04
C LEU A 138 0.66 12.37 6.47
N TYR A 139 1.82 11.75 6.17
CA TYR A 139 3.14 12.37 6.36
C TYR A 139 3.63 13.11 5.12
N GLY A 140 3.05 12.86 3.94
CA GLY A 140 3.47 13.52 2.70
C GLY A 140 2.97 14.96 2.66
N GLU A 141 3.89 15.93 2.65
CA GLU A 141 3.54 17.35 2.54
C GLU A 141 3.06 17.70 1.11
N LEU A 142 2.15 18.67 0.99
CA LEU A 142 1.68 19.16 -0.30
C LEU A 142 2.27 20.54 -0.61
N SER A 143 2.86 20.68 -1.79
CA SER A 143 3.27 21.98 -2.34
C SER A 143 2.12 22.68 -3.07
N GLU A 144 1.19 21.92 -3.65
CA GLU A 144 0.06 22.43 -4.42
C GLU A 144 -1.08 22.88 -3.51
N GLU A 145 -1.77 23.95 -3.89
CA GLU A 145 -2.96 24.42 -3.16
C GLU A 145 -4.20 23.64 -3.56
N ILE A 146 -4.47 22.56 -2.82
CA ILE A 146 -5.66 21.72 -3.02
C ILE A 146 -6.72 22.08 -1.99
N PHE A 147 -7.88 22.53 -2.49
CA PHE A 147 -9.07 22.75 -1.67
C PHE A 147 -9.99 21.54 -1.76
N MET A 148 -10.59 21.16 -0.65
CA MET A 148 -11.49 20.04 -0.55
C MET A 148 -12.78 20.47 0.17
N LYS A 149 -13.92 19.92 -0.26
CA LYS A 149 -15.19 20.05 0.47
C LYS A 149 -14.97 19.67 1.94
N VAL A 150 -15.64 20.36 2.85
CA VAL A 150 -15.60 20.02 4.28
C VAL A 150 -16.09 18.58 4.46
N PRO A 151 -15.29 17.68 5.08
CA PRO A 151 -15.69 16.31 5.34
C PRO A 151 -16.97 16.21 6.18
N GLU A 152 -17.80 15.22 5.87
CA GLU A 152 -19.04 14.95 6.58
C GLU A 152 -18.77 14.65 8.07
N GLY A 153 -19.46 15.34 8.97
CA GLY A 153 -19.29 15.20 10.42
C GLY A 153 -18.44 16.30 11.07
N LEU A 154 -17.80 17.17 10.28
CA LEU A 154 -17.27 18.44 10.79
C LEU A 154 -18.37 19.52 10.76
N LYS A 155 -18.45 20.31 11.82
CA LYS A 155 -19.41 21.42 11.90
C LYS A 155 -18.99 22.52 10.94
N THR A 156 -19.82 22.79 9.95
CA THR A 156 -19.59 23.85 8.96
C THR A 156 -20.30 25.13 9.41
N PRO A 157 -19.62 26.30 9.44
CA PRO A 157 -20.28 27.57 9.74
C PRO A 157 -21.36 27.90 8.71
N THR A 158 -22.53 28.34 9.16
CA THR A 158 -23.68 28.63 8.28
C THR A 158 -23.55 29.95 7.51
N GLN A 159 -22.62 30.82 7.91
CA GLN A 159 -22.43 32.16 7.36
C GLN A 159 -21.41 32.22 6.23
N MET A 160 -20.68 31.12 5.96
CA MET A 160 -19.63 31.09 4.94
C MET A 160 -20.19 30.73 3.57
N GLU A 161 -19.79 31.47 2.55
CA GLU A 161 -20.08 31.12 1.16
C GLU A 161 -19.09 30.05 0.67
N ASN A 162 -19.60 28.93 0.16
CA ASN A 162 -18.79 27.81 -0.36
C ASN A 162 -17.67 27.34 0.60
N PRO A 163 -18.00 26.88 1.81
CA PRO A 163 -17.02 26.48 2.81
C PRO A 163 -16.19 25.28 2.35
N CYS A 164 -14.88 25.34 2.60
CA CYS A 164 -13.92 24.31 2.23
C CYS A 164 -12.78 24.22 3.26
N ILE A 165 -11.89 23.27 3.04
CA ILE A 165 -10.61 23.15 3.76
C ILE A 165 -9.47 23.10 2.74
N LYS A 166 -8.32 23.65 3.10
CA LYS A 166 -7.08 23.49 2.33
C LYS A 166 -6.28 22.30 2.87
N LEU A 167 -5.93 21.36 1.99
CA LEU A 167 -5.06 20.25 2.36
C LEU A 167 -3.61 20.75 2.50
N GLN A 168 -3.01 20.50 3.66
CA GLN A 168 -1.58 20.74 3.91
C GLN A 168 -0.76 19.47 3.63
N LYS A 169 -1.37 18.30 3.86
CA LYS A 169 -0.76 16.99 3.64
C LYS A 169 -1.60 16.12 2.74
N SER A 170 -0.95 15.17 2.10
CA SER A 170 -1.59 14.24 1.19
C SER A 170 -2.51 13.28 1.95
N ILE A 171 -3.62 12.89 1.33
CA ILE A 171 -4.56 11.90 1.87
C ILE A 171 -4.84 10.83 0.82
N TYR A 172 -5.49 9.75 1.21
CA TYR A 172 -5.91 8.73 0.23
C TYR A 172 -6.74 9.37 -0.89
N GLY A 173 -6.56 8.90 -2.12
CA GLY A 173 -7.36 9.30 -3.27
C GLY A 173 -6.85 10.52 -4.04
N LEU A 174 -5.88 11.30 -3.53
CA LEU A 174 -5.17 12.26 -4.38
C LEU A 174 -4.22 11.52 -5.34
N LYS A 175 -4.00 12.11 -6.50
CA LYS A 175 -3.16 11.54 -7.56
C LYS A 175 -1.68 11.45 -7.19
N GLN A 176 -1.19 12.36 -6.33
CA GLN A 176 0.21 12.44 -5.93
C GLN A 176 0.51 11.85 -4.54
N SER A 177 -0.46 11.25 -3.83
CA SER A 177 -0.25 10.84 -2.42
C SER A 177 0.89 9.85 -2.24
N GLY A 178 1.00 8.85 -3.13
CA GLY A 178 2.10 7.90 -3.12
C GLY A 178 3.45 8.60 -3.28
N ARG A 179 3.52 9.60 -4.16
CA ARG A 179 4.75 10.36 -4.42
C ARG A 179 5.15 11.20 -3.22
N GLN A 180 4.20 11.91 -2.61
CA GLN A 180 4.50 12.76 -1.44
C GLN A 180 4.90 11.92 -0.23
N TRP A 181 4.26 10.77 -0.04
CA TRP A 181 4.69 9.82 0.98
C TRP A 181 6.11 9.29 0.72
N PHE A 182 6.38 8.80 -0.49
CA PHE A 182 7.71 8.29 -0.82
C PHE A 182 8.78 9.38 -0.67
N ALA A 183 8.50 10.62 -1.07
CA ALA A 183 9.40 11.75 -0.87
C ALA A 183 9.72 11.95 0.61
N LYS A 184 8.70 11.95 1.49
CA LYS A 184 8.92 12.09 2.94
C LYS A 184 9.72 10.93 3.54
N TYR A 185 9.39 9.71 3.15
CA TYR A 185 10.11 8.51 3.60
C TYR A 185 11.58 8.55 3.14
N SER A 186 11.83 8.92 1.89
CA SER A 186 13.18 9.07 1.33
C SER A 186 13.98 10.18 2.02
N GLU A 187 13.36 11.32 2.29
CA GLU A 187 13.96 12.43 3.04
C GLU A 187 14.44 11.97 4.42
N VAL A 188 13.57 11.29 5.18
CA VAL A 188 13.91 10.78 6.51
C VAL A 188 15.04 9.76 6.45
N LEU A 189 14.98 8.78 5.54
CA LEU A 189 16.02 7.77 5.43
C LEU A 189 17.36 8.38 4.99
N LYS A 190 17.37 9.27 3.99
CA LYS A 190 18.58 9.94 3.52
C LYS A 190 19.18 10.85 4.60
N GLY A 191 18.35 11.57 5.34
CA GLY A 191 18.78 12.34 6.52
C GLY A 191 19.41 11.46 7.61
N ASN A 192 19.00 10.19 7.69
CA ASN A 192 19.60 9.19 8.57
C ASN A 192 20.77 8.41 7.92
N GLY A 193 21.31 8.88 6.80
CA GLY A 193 22.51 8.32 6.16
C GLY A 193 22.26 7.07 5.29
N PHE A 194 21.02 6.80 4.90
CA PHE A 194 20.73 5.80 3.88
C PHE A 194 20.89 6.38 2.47
N THR A 195 21.18 5.50 1.52
CA THR A 195 21.21 5.80 0.10
C THR A 195 20.35 4.82 -0.68
N ASN A 196 19.92 5.22 -1.87
CA ASN A 196 19.21 4.38 -2.83
C ASN A 196 19.73 4.69 -4.25
N THR A 197 19.51 3.79 -5.21
CA THR A 197 19.91 4.00 -6.60
C THR A 197 18.71 4.34 -7.50
N GLN A 198 18.98 4.75 -8.74
CA GLN A 198 17.91 5.04 -9.69
C GLN A 198 17.21 3.78 -10.21
N GLU A 199 17.92 2.64 -10.22
CA GLU A 199 17.43 1.34 -10.67
C GLU A 199 16.52 0.67 -9.62
N CYS A 200 16.84 0.87 -8.33
CA CYS A 200 16.03 0.36 -7.21
C CYS A 200 15.67 1.48 -6.22
N PRO A 201 14.87 2.48 -6.62
CA PRO A 201 14.61 3.66 -5.81
C PRO A 201 13.81 3.34 -4.53
N SER A 202 13.06 2.24 -4.52
CA SER A 202 12.32 1.74 -3.35
C SER A 202 13.16 0.91 -2.38
N VAL A 203 14.46 0.75 -2.62
CA VAL A 203 15.38 -0.02 -1.76
C VAL A 203 16.46 0.91 -1.22
N PHE A 204 16.50 1.06 0.10
CA PHE A 204 17.49 1.89 0.78
C PHE A 204 18.53 0.99 1.46
N PHE A 205 19.79 1.39 1.41
CA PHE A 205 20.88 0.68 2.05
C PHE A 205 21.78 1.64 2.83
N LYS A 206 22.37 1.13 3.91
CA LYS A 206 23.31 1.87 4.76
C LYS A 206 24.31 0.90 5.37
N LEU A 207 25.59 1.26 5.36
CA LEU A 207 26.59 0.60 6.19
C LEU A 207 26.61 1.27 7.58
N THR A 208 26.31 0.51 8.62
CA THR A 208 26.38 0.97 10.02
C THR A 208 27.60 0.38 10.72
N GLU A 209 27.94 0.87 11.90
CA GLU A 209 28.95 0.25 12.78
C GLU A 209 28.62 -1.21 13.13
N ASN A 210 27.33 -1.57 13.12
CA ASN A 210 26.83 -2.91 13.42
C ASN A 210 26.64 -3.76 12.14
N GLY A 211 27.16 -3.30 11.00
CA GLY A 211 27.06 -3.95 9.70
C GLY A 211 26.05 -3.32 8.73
N PRO A 212 25.89 -3.90 7.53
CA PRO A 212 25.00 -3.38 6.50
C PRO A 212 23.52 -3.59 6.84
N VAL A 213 22.69 -2.61 6.49
CA VAL A 213 21.23 -2.68 6.59
C VAL A 213 20.60 -2.35 5.25
N ILE A 214 19.60 -3.12 4.86
CA ILE A 214 18.73 -2.86 3.72
C ILE A 214 17.30 -2.66 4.23
N THR A 215 16.65 -1.59 3.76
CA THR A 215 15.25 -1.31 4.08
C THR A 215 14.48 -0.96 2.81
N PRO A 216 13.72 -1.91 2.25
CA PRO A 216 12.83 -1.63 1.13
C PRO A 216 11.47 -1.10 1.60
N ILE A 217 10.76 -0.40 0.72
CA ILE A 217 9.41 0.15 0.97
C ILE A 217 8.41 -0.30 -0.11
N TYR A 218 7.31 -0.88 0.33
CA TYR A 218 6.12 -1.21 -0.46
C TYR A 218 4.93 -0.41 0.08
N VAL A 219 4.69 0.79 -0.47
CA VAL A 219 3.64 1.69 0.01
C VAL A 219 3.80 1.98 1.52
N ASP A 220 2.98 1.40 2.40
CA ASP A 220 3.01 1.54 3.86
C ASP A 220 3.81 0.42 4.57
N ASP A 221 4.12 -0.68 3.89
CA ASP A 221 4.90 -1.79 4.43
C ASP A 221 6.40 -1.60 4.18
N THR A 222 7.22 -1.72 5.22
CA THR A 222 8.69 -1.69 5.11
C THR A 222 9.31 -2.88 5.80
N ASN A 223 10.41 -3.38 5.25
CA ASN A 223 11.21 -4.39 5.91
C ASN A 223 12.53 -3.77 6.37
N VAL A 224 13.11 -4.30 7.44
CA VAL A 224 14.46 -3.95 7.90
C VAL A 224 15.27 -5.24 7.95
N MET A 225 16.31 -5.31 7.12
CA MET A 225 17.12 -6.50 6.87
C MET A 225 18.57 -6.22 7.23
N GLY A 226 19.18 -7.03 8.08
CA GLY A 226 20.58 -6.86 8.49
C GLY A 226 20.95 -7.64 9.74
N PRO A 227 22.15 -7.41 10.29
CA PRO A 227 22.52 -7.92 11.61
C PRO A 227 21.55 -7.42 12.70
N ALA A 228 21.26 -8.27 13.69
CA ALA A 228 20.22 -8.03 14.69
C ALA A 228 20.30 -6.65 15.37
N GLN A 229 21.51 -6.22 15.77
CA GLN A 229 21.69 -4.92 16.42
C GLN A 229 21.45 -3.75 15.46
N ALA A 230 21.89 -3.87 14.20
CA ALA A 230 21.68 -2.86 13.18
C ALA A 230 20.18 -2.71 12.86
N VAL A 231 19.46 -3.84 12.75
CA VAL A 231 18.01 -3.88 12.59
C VAL A 231 17.30 -3.17 13.74
N ALA A 232 17.64 -3.51 14.99
CA ALA A 232 17.03 -2.88 16.17
C ALA A 232 17.23 -1.36 16.19
N ASN A 233 18.43 -0.88 15.86
CA ASN A 233 18.74 0.56 15.82
C ASN A 233 17.94 1.29 14.73
N VAL A 234 17.85 0.70 13.53
CA VAL A 234 17.10 1.30 12.41
C VAL A 234 15.60 1.34 12.70
N LYS A 235 15.04 0.28 13.32
CA LYS A 235 13.64 0.27 13.76
C LYS A 235 13.34 1.39 14.76
N LYS A 236 14.25 1.62 15.71
CA LYS A 236 14.13 2.74 16.67
C LYS A 236 14.19 4.10 15.96
N GLY A 237 15.10 4.25 15.00
CA GLY A 237 15.19 5.45 14.15
C GLY A 237 13.88 5.73 13.41
N LEU A 238 13.33 4.74 12.70
CA LEU A 238 12.05 4.87 12.01
C LEU A 238 10.90 5.22 12.97
N ALA A 239 10.84 4.58 14.14
CA ALA A 239 9.83 4.84 15.16
C ALA A 239 9.91 6.24 15.78
N SER A 240 11.05 6.93 15.67
CA SER A 240 11.18 8.33 16.12
C SER A 240 10.58 9.34 15.14
N HIS A 241 10.41 8.97 13.86
CA HIS A 241 9.86 9.84 12.82
C HIS A 241 8.43 9.47 12.43
N PHE A 242 8.08 8.20 12.53
CA PHE A 242 6.80 7.68 12.09
C PHE A 242 6.14 6.84 13.18
N GLN A 243 4.81 6.89 13.24
CA GLN A 243 4.04 5.94 14.03
C GLN A 243 4.11 4.56 13.38
N MET A 244 4.96 3.68 13.91
CA MET A 244 5.21 2.35 13.39
C MET A 244 4.34 1.29 14.08
N LYS A 245 4.01 0.23 13.34
CA LYS A 245 3.63 -1.07 13.88
C LYS A 245 4.71 -2.08 13.54
N ASP A 246 5.27 -2.72 14.55
CA ASP A 246 6.30 -3.76 14.39
C ASP A 246 5.62 -5.13 14.40
N PHE A 247 5.83 -5.90 13.34
CA PHE A 247 5.30 -7.26 13.22
C PHE A 247 6.34 -8.32 13.57
N GLY A 248 7.56 -7.92 13.95
CA GLY A 248 8.64 -8.86 14.22
C GLY A 248 9.18 -9.47 12.94
N LYS A 249 9.62 -10.73 13.02
CA LYS A 249 10.20 -11.47 11.89
C LYS A 249 9.18 -11.56 10.76
N VAL A 250 9.61 -11.29 9.53
CA VAL A 250 8.69 -11.24 8.39
C VAL A 250 8.01 -12.59 8.18
N SER A 251 6.69 -12.60 8.11
CA SER A 251 5.89 -13.75 7.68
C SER A 251 5.15 -13.48 6.37
N GLN A 252 5.00 -12.21 6.00
CA GLN A 252 4.36 -11.81 4.75
C GLN A 252 4.86 -10.43 4.29
N CYS A 253 5.09 -10.25 2.99
CA CYS A 253 5.31 -8.95 2.37
C CYS A 253 5.05 -9.04 0.85
N VAL A 254 4.54 -7.97 0.22
CA VAL A 254 4.27 -7.90 -1.23
C VAL A 254 3.46 -9.10 -1.76
N GLY A 255 2.46 -9.56 -1.00
CA GLY A 255 1.60 -10.68 -1.41
C GLY A 255 2.29 -12.05 -1.42
N ILE A 256 3.43 -12.18 -0.75
CA ILE A 256 4.22 -13.39 -0.60
C ILE A 256 4.30 -13.73 0.89
N GLU A 257 4.18 -15.02 1.22
CA GLU A 257 4.32 -15.59 2.55
C GLU A 257 5.73 -16.17 2.72
N VAL A 258 6.28 -16.03 3.93
CA VAL A 258 7.67 -16.37 4.27
C VAL A 258 7.70 -17.26 5.50
N ASP A 259 8.08 -18.51 5.30
CA ASP A 259 8.32 -19.49 6.36
C ASP A 259 9.83 -19.61 6.63
N HIS A 260 10.20 -19.59 7.91
CA HIS A 260 11.60 -19.71 8.34
C HIS A 260 11.86 -21.16 8.75
N LEU A 261 12.72 -21.83 7.99
CA LEU A 261 13.11 -23.22 8.22
C LEU A 261 14.51 -23.28 8.85
N PRO A 262 14.88 -24.37 9.56
CA PRO A 262 16.21 -24.50 10.15
C PRO A 262 17.37 -24.36 9.15
N ASN A 263 17.14 -24.71 7.88
CA ASN A 263 18.13 -24.71 6.81
C ASN A 263 17.84 -23.69 5.69
N GLY A 264 16.92 -22.75 5.90
CA GLY A 264 16.64 -21.72 4.90
C GLY A 264 15.29 -21.03 5.04
N THR A 265 14.83 -20.45 3.94
CA THR A 265 13.58 -19.70 3.89
C THR A 265 12.69 -20.26 2.78
N PHE A 266 11.46 -20.61 3.11
CA PHE A 266 10.47 -21.06 2.15
C PHE A 266 9.51 -19.92 1.82
N ILE A 267 9.32 -19.69 0.53
CA ILE A 267 8.54 -18.57 0.00
C ILE A 267 7.36 -19.14 -0.78
N HIS A 268 6.14 -18.76 -0.42
CA HIS A 268 4.93 -19.28 -1.06
C HIS A 268 3.81 -18.22 -1.15
N GLN A 269 2.72 -18.55 -1.82
CA GLN A 269 1.54 -17.68 -1.98
C GLN A 269 0.24 -18.47 -1.73
N SER A 270 0.29 -19.42 -0.80
CA SER A 270 -0.78 -20.37 -0.50
C SER A 270 -2.10 -19.68 -0.17
N ARG A 271 -2.06 -18.55 0.57
CA ARG A 271 -3.25 -17.77 0.90
C ARG A 271 -3.87 -17.13 -0.33
N LEU A 272 -3.07 -16.56 -1.23
CA LEU A 272 -3.55 -15.99 -2.48
C LEU A 272 -4.17 -17.07 -3.38
N ILE A 273 -3.49 -18.19 -3.55
CA ILE A 273 -3.97 -19.33 -4.35
C ILE A 273 -5.30 -19.84 -3.78
N SER A 274 -5.37 -20.11 -2.48
CA SER A 274 -6.59 -20.57 -1.81
C SER A 274 -7.74 -19.58 -1.99
N LYS A 275 -7.45 -18.29 -1.94
CA LYS A 275 -8.43 -17.24 -2.14
C LYS A 275 -8.98 -17.21 -3.56
N ILE A 276 -8.10 -17.32 -4.57
CA ILE A 276 -8.51 -17.43 -5.99
C ILE A 276 -9.39 -18.67 -6.19
N LEU A 277 -8.98 -19.83 -5.65
CA LEU A 277 -9.75 -21.08 -5.75
C LEU A 277 -11.13 -20.97 -5.12
N ARG A 278 -11.25 -20.34 -3.94
CA ARG A 278 -12.55 -20.11 -3.29
C ARG A 278 -13.45 -19.23 -4.14
N THR A 279 -12.92 -18.11 -4.63
CA THR A 279 -13.69 -17.18 -5.44
C THR A 279 -14.17 -17.81 -6.74
N MET A 280 -13.32 -18.59 -7.40
CA MET A 280 -13.69 -19.28 -8.64
C MET A 280 -14.52 -20.55 -8.40
N ASN A 281 -14.83 -20.88 -7.14
CA ASN A 281 -15.50 -22.12 -6.74
C ASN A 281 -14.76 -23.40 -7.22
N LEU A 282 -13.43 -23.37 -7.19
CA LEU A 282 -12.53 -24.44 -7.66
C LEU A 282 -11.84 -25.20 -6.50
N MET A 283 -12.29 -25.00 -5.26
CA MET A 283 -11.69 -25.67 -4.08
C MET A 283 -11.76 -27.19 -4.14
N ASN A 284 -12.79 -27.74 -4.79
CA ASN A 284 -13.04 -29.17 -4.89
C ASN A 284 -12.69 -29.75 -6.28
N THR A 285 -11.94 -29.01 -7.09
CA THR A 285 -11.54 -29.47 -8.43
C THR A 285 -10.43 -30.51 -8.33
N LYS A 286 -10.46 -31.53 -9.20
CA LYS A 286 -9.41 -32.54 -9.28
C LYS A 286 -8.05 -31.88 -9.52
N THR A 287 -7.11 -32.13 -8.62
CA THR A 287 -5.74 -31.67 -8.78
C THR A 287 -5.02 -32.51 -9.82
N ARG A 288 -4.11 -31.90 -10.58
CA ARG A 288 -3.10 -32.61 -11.38
C ARG A 288 -1.75 -32.40 -10.72
N GLN A 289 -0.90 -33.42 -10.74
CA GLN A 289 0.43 -33.32 -10.13
C GLN A 289 1.36 -32.33 -10.85
N SER A 290 1.07 -31.97 -12.11
CA SER A 290 1.81 -30.95 -12.85
C SER A 290 0.91 -29.73 -13.15
N PRO A 291 1.23 -28.53 -12.61
CA PRO A 291 0.54 -27.30 -12.96
C PRO A 291 0.96 -26.74 -14.33
N LEU A 292 2.10 -27.21 -14.86
CA LEU A 292 2.54 -26.97 -16.23
C LEU A 292 2.05 -28.12 -17.11
N GLN A 293 1.56 -27.81 -18.31
CA GLN A 293 1.57 -28.80 -19.40
C GLN A 293 3.00 -29.35 -19.45
N VAL A 294 3.17 -30.67 -19.41
CA VAL A 294 4.50 -31.30 -19.51
C VAL A 294 5.12 -30.76 -20.79
N ARG A 295 6.01 -29.77 -20.68
CA ARG A 295 6.77 -29.31 -21.83
C ARG A 295 7.63 -30.48 -22.22
N SER A 296 7.53 -30.89 -23.47
CA SER A 296 8.51 -31.82 -23.96
C SER A 296 9.88 -31.14 -23.87
N THR A 297 10.84 -31.79 -23.26
CA THR A 297 12.24 -31.33 -23.30
C THR A 297 12.89 -31.61 -24.67
N SER A 298 12.19 -32.34 -25.55
CA SER A 298 12.60 -32.52 -26.93
C SER A 298 12.17 -31.32 -27.77
N ILE A 299 13.17 -30.71 -28.40
CA ILE A 299 13.10 -29.53 -29.26
C ILE A 299 12.10 -29.67 -30.43
N ASP A 300 11.78 -30.90 -30.84
CA ASP A 300 10.88 -31.17 -31.97
C ASP A 300 9.41 -31.37 -31.54
N THR A 301 9.13 -31.34 -30.23
CA THR A 301 7.80 -31.64 -29.67
C THR A 301 7.34 -30.60 -28.63
N ASP A 302 8.12 -29.55 -28.40
CA ASP A 302 7.68 -28.41 -27.58
C ASP A 302 6.89 -27.42 -28.45
N LEU A 303 5.57 -27.42 -28.27
CA LEU A 303 4.62 -26.48 -28.88
C LEU A 303 4.94 -25.00 -28.58
N TYR A 304 5.80 -24.72 -27.60
CA TYR A 304 6.20 -23.38 -27.19
C TYR A 304 7.70 -23.10 -27.41
N ALA A 305 8.39 -23.93 -28.21
CA ALA A 305 9.76 -23.65 -28.62
C ALA A 305 9.85 -22.31 -29.38
N PRO A 306 11.00 -21.62 -29.34
CA PRO A 306 11.23 -20.47 -30.21
C PRO A 306 10.97 -20.85 -31.68
N ILE A 307 10.16 -20.05 -32.37
CA ILE A 307 9.83 -20.24 -33.79
C ILE A 307 11.14 -20.24 -34.59
N ARG A 308 11.36 -21.28 -35.40
CA ARG A 308 12.55 -21.39 -36.26
C ARG A 308 12.38 -20.51 -37.50
N ASP A 309 13.48 -20.04 -38.06
CA ASP A 309 13.45 -19.30 -39.33
C ASP A 309 12.77 -20.14 -40.42
N GLY A 310 11.60 -19.68 -40.88
CA GLY A 310 10.81 -20.32 -41.95
C GLY A 310 9.46 -20.91 -41.51
N GLU A 311 9.13 -20.93 -40.22
CA GLU A 311 7.81 -21.38 -39.75
C GLU A 311 6.80 -20.23 -39.73
N ALA A 312 5.65 -20.41 -40.39
CA ALA A 312 4.57 -19.42 -40.41
C ALA A 312 3.74 -19.50 -39.12
N TRP A 313 3.24 -18.35 -38.67
CA TRP A 313 2.30 -18.25 -37.55
C TRP A 313 1.06 -19.12 -37.79
N VAL A 314 0.73 -19.98 -36.83
CA VAL A 314 -0.57 -20.64 -36.72
C VAL A 314 -1.51 -19.78 -35.89
#